data_AF-A0A317U8J0-F1
#
_entry.id   AF-A0A317U8J0-F1
#
_cell.length_a   1.000
_cell.length_b   1.000
_cell.length_c   1.000
_cell.angle_alpha   90.00
_cell.angle_beta   90.00
_cell.angle_gamma   90.00
#
_symmetry.space_group_name_H-M   'P 1'
#
loop_
_entity.id
_entity.type
_entity.pdbx_description
1 polymer ?
#
loop_
_entity_poly.entity_id
_entity_poly.type
_entity_poly.pdbx_seq_one_letter_code
_entity_poly.pdbx_strand_id
1 'polypeptide(L)'
;MEPKQNQTANMISQGVEALIERLKQDGVNAGKEEAARLISEAQEKANTILNSAQTKSKAMMDEAHQLIQQEKKAAEDALQLAARNMRLELRQNLIDRFTQEVRCLVHKELDDKDVLRQLILLIATDSVEQIHAFKAKNIEIQLPQKVLDFDEIRKNPELLEKDFLKTMVKCLTGRMLREGMSMRVNQQENKIAGIRVHLVNEEIVLDLTEDAVSSLLIKHMQPRFRALLEGLLQ
;
A
#
# COMPACT_ATOMS: atom_id res chain seq x y z
N MET A 1 27.21 -32.58 -123.73
CA MET A 1 27.16 -32.79 -122.27
C MET A 1 27.79 -31.52 -121.70
N GLU A 2 27.19 -30.57 -120.97
CA GLU A 2 26.35 -30.62 -119.77
C GLU A 2 25.61 -29.25 -119.53
N PRO A 3 24.41 -28.96 -120.08
CA PRO A 3 23.71 -27.69 -119.78
C PRO A 3 22.60 -27.83 -118.72
N LYS A 4 22.23 -29.04 -118.30
CA LYS A 4 21.08 -29.28 -117.40
C LYS A 4 21.41 -29.45 -115.91
N GLN A 5 22.68 -29.63 -115.52
CA GLN A 5 23.05 -29.84 -114.12
C GLN A 5 23.23 -28.55 -113.32
N ASN A 6 23.52 -27.42 -113.98
CA ASN A 6 23.88 -26.17 -113.29
C ASN A 6 22.67 -25.30 -112.86
N GLN A 7 21.51 -25.42 -113.53
CA GLN A 7 20.28 -24.70 -113.14
C GLN A 7 19.54 -25.38 -111.98
N THR A 8 19.55 -26.72 -111.92
CA THR A 8 18.95 -27.50 -110.83
C THR A 8 19.72 -27.30 -109.52
N ALA A 9 21.05 -27.21 -109.57
CA ALA A 9 21.88 -26.94 -108.40
C ALA A 9 21.60 -25.55 -107.78
N ASN A 10 21.35 -24.53 -108.61
CA ASN A 10 21.10 -23.16 -108.14
C ASN A 10 19.70 -22.98 -107.51
N MET A 11 18.67 -23.66 -108.04
CA MET A 11 17.33 -23.71 -107.41
C MET A 11 17.32 -24.49 -106.09
N ILE A 12 18.11 -25.56 -105.99
CA ILE A 12 18.25 -26.34 -104.75
C ILE A 12 19.01 -25.53 -103.69
N SER A 13 20.06 -24.78 -104.05
CA SER A 13 20.75 -23.86 -103.13
C SER A 13 19.81 -22.76 -102.62
N GLN A 14 19.05 -22.08 -103.50
CA GLN A 14 18.08 -21.06 -103.08
C GLN A 14 16.95 -21.62 -102.20
N GLY A 15 16.52 -22.86 -102.41
CA GLY A 15 15.54 -23.53 -101.56
C GLY A 15 16.08 -23.88 -100.17
N VAL A 16 17.36 -24.28 -100.08
CA VAL A 16 18.06 -24.54 -98.81
C VAL A 16 18.34 -23.25 -98.06
N GLU A 17 18.81 -22.19 -98.73
CA GLU A 17 18.99 -20.86 -98.14
C GLU A 17 17.67 -20.30 -97.59
N ALA A 18 16.57 -20.41 -98.35
CA ALA A 18 15.25 -19.95 -97.91
C ALA A 18 14.71 -20.77 -96.72
N LEU A 19 14.99 -22.07 -96.68
CA LEU A 19 14.61 -22.93 -95.55
C LEU A 19 15.43 -22.61 -94.31
N ILE A 20 16.73 -22.33 -94.44
CA ILE A 20 17.62 -21.91 -93.34
C ILE A 20 17.18 -20.55 -92.79
N GLU A 21 16.89 -19.57 -93.65
CA GLU A 21 16.44 -18.26 -93.21
C GLU A 21 15.08 -18.36 -92.49
N ARG A 22 14.17 -19.23 -92.98
CA ARG A 22 12.88 -19.49 -92.34
C ARG A 22 13.02 -20.22 -91.00
N LEU A 23 13.86 -21.25 -90.92
CA LEU A 23 14.19 -21.95 -89.65
C LEU A 23 14.84 -21.01 -88.64
N LYS A 24 15.72 -20.13 -89.10
CA LYS A 24 16.36 -19.10 -88.26
C LYS A 24 15.33 -18.09 -87.77
N GLN A 25 14.44 -17.62 -88.63
CA GLN A 25 13.37 -16.69 -88.27
C GLN A 25 12.38 -17.33 -87.29
N ASP A 26 11.95 -18.57 -87.55
CA ASP A 26 11.04 -19.33 -86.69
C ASP A 26 11.69 -19.63 -85.33
N GLY A 27 12.98 -20.00 -85.31
CA GLY A 27 13.74 -20.21 -84.08
C GLY A 27 13.94 -18.92 -83.27
N VAL A 28 14.22 -17.79 -83.93
CA VAL A 28 14.34 -16.48 -83.27
C VAL A 28 12.98 -16.01 -82.73
N ASN A 29 11.89 -16.23 -83.46
CA ASN A 29 10.55 -15.88 -83.00
C ASN A 29 10.11 -16.75 -81.81
N ALA A 30 10.30 -18.06 -81.88
CA ALA A 30 10.02 -18.97 -80.76
C ALA A 30 10.88 -18.62 -79.53
N GLY A 31 12.15 -18.28 -79.72
CA GLY A 31 13.03 -17.83 -78.64
C GLY A 31 12.59 -16.50 -78.01
N LYS A 32 12.10 -15.55 -78.82
CA LYS A 32 11.54 -14.28 -78.33
C LYS A 32 10.25 -14.50 -77.54
N GLU A 33 9.37 -15.38 -78.00
CA GLU A 33 8.13 -15.72 -77.26
C GLU A 33 8.44 -16.39 -75.93
N GLU A 34 9.34 -17.38 -75.89
CA GLU A 34 9.70 -18.06 -74.64
C GLU A 34 10.43 -17.10 -73.67
N ALA A 35 11.31 -16.23 -74.18
CA ALA A 35 11.95 -15.20 -73.36
C ALA A 35 10.92 -14.21 -72.78
N ALA A 36 9.94 -13.79 -73.58
CA ALA A 36 8.85 -12.94 -73.10
C ALA A 36 8.03 -13.65 -72.01
N ARG A 37 7.76 -14.95 -72.18
CA ARG A 37 7.05 -15.76 -71.17
C ARG A 37 7.84 -15.85 -69.86
N LEU A 38 9.14 -16.14 -69.92
CA LEU A 38 10.01 -16.22 -68.75
C LEU A 38 10.11 -14.89 -67.99
N ILE A 39 10.20 -13.77 -68.71
CA ILE A 39 10.22 -12.43 -68.10
C ILE A 39 8.88 -12.14 -67.41
N SER A 40 7.76 -12.48 -68.05
CA SER A 40 6.42 -12.32 -67.46
C SER A 40 6.27 -13.15 -66.19
N GLU A 41 6.65 -14.43 -66.21
CA GLU A 41 6.61 -15.31 -65.03
C GLU A 41 7.53 -14.80 -63.90
N ALA A 42 8.71 -14.27 -64.24
CA ALA A 42 9.63 -13.69 -63.26
C ALA A 42 9.05 -12.41 -62.63
N GLN A 43 8.40 -11.55 -63.42
CA GLN A 43 7.73 -10.34 -62.94
C GLN A 43 6.54 -10.68 -62.04
N GLU A 44 5.73 -11.68 -62.38
CA GLU A 44 4.64 -12.16 -61.52
C GLU A 44 5.18 -12.69 -60.19
N LYS A 45 6.23 -13.52 -60.20
CA LYS A 45 6.87 -14.01 -58.98
C LYS A 45 7.43 -12.87 -58.12
N ALA A 46 8.10 -11.90 -58.75
CA ALA A 46 8.63 -10.74 -58.05
C ALA A 46 7.51 -9.91 -57.39
N ASN A 47 6.43 -9.64 -58.12
CA ASN A 47 5.24 -8.94 -57.59
C ASN A 47 4.60 -9.71 -56.44
N THR A 48 4.51 -11.03 -56.55
CA THR A 48 3.96 -11.89 -55.49
C THR A 48 4.80 -11.81 -54.22
N ILE A 49 6.13 -11.86 -54.34
CA ILE A 49 7.04 -11.71 -53.19
C ILE A 49 6.86 -10.33 -52.56
N LEU A 50 6.84 -9.27 -53.36
CA LEU A 50 6.72 -7.89 -52.89
C LEU A 50 5.38 -7.66 -52.17
N ASN A 51 4.28 -8.13 -52.75
CA ASN A 51 2.95 -8.07 -52.13
C ASN A 51 2.90 -8.87 -50.82
N SER A 52 3.51 -10.05 -50.78
CA SER A 52 3.56 -10.86 -49.55
C SER A 52 4.38 -10.20 -48.44
N ALA A 53 5.52 -9.59 -48.79
CA ALA A 53 6.38 -8.86 -47.86
C ALA A 53 5.66 -7.61 -47.33
N GLN A 54 4.98 -6.87 -48.20
CA GLN A 54 4.22 -5.67 -47.81
C GLN A 54 3.02 -6.03 -46.92
N THR A 55 2.33 -7.13 -47.21
CA THR A 55 1.22 -7.63 -46.37
C THR A 55 1.71 -8.05 -44.98
N LYS A 56 2.82 -8.80 -44.92
CA LYS A 56 3.44 -9.20 -43.64
C LYS A 56 3.94 -8.01 -42.83
N SER A 57 4.57 -7.04 -43.49
CA SER A 57 5.04 -5.80 -42.85
C SER A 57 3.87 -5.01 -42.27
N LYS A 58 2.78 -4.86 -43.03
CA LYS A 58 1.57 -4.19 -42.55
C LYS A 58 0.94 -4.92 -41.36
N ALA A 59 0.82 -6.25 -41.43
CA ALA A 59 0.29 -7.05 -40.33
C ALA A 59 1.14 -6.90 -39.05
N MET A 60 2.47 -6.90 -39.18
CA MET A 60 3.39 -6.69 -38.06
C MET A 60 3.25 -5.29 -37.45
N MET A 61 3.08 -4.26 -38.29
CA MET A 61 2.86 -2.88 -37.82
C MET A 61 1.51 -2.73 -37.10
N ASP A 62 0.46 -3.35 -37.65
CA ASP A 62 -0.87 -3.34 -37.05
C ASP A 62 -0.86 -4.06 -35.69
N GLU A 63 -0.20 -5.23 -35.59
CA GLU A 63 -0.01 -5.96 -34.34
C GLU A 63 0.80 -5.16 -33.32
N ALA A 64 1.92 -4.56 -33.75
CA ALA A 64 2.74 -3.72 -32.89
C ALA A 64 1.96 -2.51 -32.35
N HIS A 65 1.14 -1.86 -33.19
CA HIS A 65 0.27 -0.78 -32.76
C HIS A 65 -0.77 -1.25 -31.75
N GLN A 66 -1.40 -2.41 -31.97
CA GLN A 66 -2.35 -2.97 -31.01
C GLN A 66 -1.70 -3.25 -29.65
N LEU A 67 -0.50 -3.85 -29.66
CA LEU A 67 0.25 -4.13 -28.44
C LEU A 67 0.62 -2.83 -27.71
N ILE A 68 1.11 -1.81 -28.42
CA ILE A 68 1.44 -0.50 -27.84
C ILE A 68 0.21 0.14 -27.18
N GLN A 69 -0.96 0.07 -27.83
CA GLN A 69 -2.19 0.63 -27.24
C GLN A 69 -2.64 -0.15 -26.00
N GLN A 70 -2.51 -1.48 -26.01
CA GLN A 70 -2.82 -2.32 -24.85
C GLN A 70 -1.87 -2.01 -23.68
N GLU A 71 -0.57 -1.96 -23.93
CA GLU A 71 0.45 -1.63 -22.93
C GLU A 71 0.28 -0.22 -22.38
N LYS A 72 -0.02 0.76 -23.24
CA LYS A 72 -0.30 2.13 -22.81
C LYS A 72 -1.50 2.17 -21.86
N LYS A 73 -2.58 1.50 -22.22
CA LYS A 73 -3.78 1.42 -21.37
C LYS A 73 -3.48 0.73 -20.05
N ALA A 74 -2.75 -0.38 -20.08
CA ALA A 74 -2.33 -1.09 -18.87
C ALA A 74 -1.46 -0.22 -17.96
N ALA A 75 -0.54 0.56 -18.54
CA ALA A 75 0.30 1.50 -17.80
C ALA A 75 -0.52 2.64 -17.16
N GLU A 76 -1.50 3.20 -17.88
CA GLU A 76 -2.42 4.21 -17.36
C GLU A 76 -3.25 3.66 -16.18
N ASP A 77 -3.81 2.46 -16.33
CA ASP A 77 -4.57 1.78 -15.28
C ASP A 77 -3.68 1.49 -14.05
N ALA A 78 -2.43 1.06 -14.27
CA ALA A 78 -1.47 0.81 -13.20
C ALA A 78 -1.10 2.09 -12.43
N LEU A 79 -0.91 3.21 -13.13
CA LEU A 79 -0.65 4.51 -12.51
C LEU A 79 -1.85 5.00 -11.68
N GLN A 80 -3.08 4.83 -12.20
CA GLN A 80 -4.29 5.17 -11.45
C GLN A 80 -4.42 4.32 -10.17
N LEU A 81 -4.15 3.02 -10.26
CA LEU A 81 -4.14 2.13 -9.11
C LEU A 81 -3.07 2.54 -8.09
N ALA A 82 -1.86 2.85 -8.55
CA ALA A 82 -0.77 3.31 -7.69
C ALA A 82 -1.12 4.62 -6.95
N ALA A 83 -1.71 5.59 -7.65
CA ALA A 83 -2.17 6.84 -7.06
C ALA A 83 -3.26 6.61 -6.00
N ARG A 84 -4.21 5.71 -6.29
CA ARG A 84 -5.24 5.31 -5.32
C ARG A 84 -4.62 4.67 -4.09
N ASN A 85 -3.68 3.76 -4.27
CA ASN A 85 -3.01 3.06 -3.17
C ASN A 85 -2.21 4.03 -2.31
N MET A 86 -1.42 4.92 -2.91
CA MET A 86 -0.66 5.96 -2.20
C MET A 86 -1.57 6.82 -1.32
N ARG A 87 -2.75 7.23 -1.83
CA ARG A 87 -3.72 8.00 -1.05
C ARG A 87 -4.28 7.21 0.13
N LEU A 88 -4.58 5.92 -0.06
CA LEU A 88 -5.08 5.06 1.01
C LEU A 88 -4.02 4.85 2.10
N GLU A 89 -2.78 4.60 1.70
CA GLU A 89 -1.65 4.40 2.59
C GLU A 89 -1.33 5.68 3.37
N LEU A 90 -1.31 6.84 2.71
CA LEU A 90 -1.14 8.13 3.38
C LEU A 90 -2.22 8.35 4.45
N ARG A 91 -3.48 8.06 4.13
CA ARG A 91 -4.58 8.17 5.10
C ARG A 91 -4.35 7.26 6.30
N GLN A 92 -4.00 6.00 6.07
CA GLN A 92 -3.78 5.02 7.12
C GLN A 92 -2.64 5.48 8.04
N ASN A 93 -1.50 5.89 7.45
CA ASN A 93 -0.35 6.41 8.19
C ASN A 93 -0.70 7.64 9.06
N LEU A 94 -1.56 8.55 8.57
CA LEU A 94 -2.01 9.70 9.36
C LEU A 94 -2.87 9.28 10.55
N ILE A 95 -3.78 8.31 10.36
CA ILE A 95 -4.62 7.79 11.45
C ILE A 95 -3.77 7.08 12.51
N ASP A 96 -2.80 6.27 12.08
CA ASP A 96 -1.92 5.54 13.00
C ASP A 96 -1.04 6.50 13.79
N ARG A 97 -0.48 7.52 13.12
CA ARG A 97 0.29 8.56 13.79
C ARG A 97 -0.55 9.37 14.78
N PHE A 98 -1.78 9.73 14.41
CA PHE A 98 -2.71 10.41 15.33
C PHE A 98 -2.99 9.56 16.58
N THR A 99 -3.22 8.27 16.38
CA THR A 99 -3.47 7.30 17.47
C THR A 99 -2.27 7.22 18.41
N GLN A 100 -1.05 7.13 17.85
CA GLN A 100 0.19 7.12 18.62
C GLN A 100 0.38 8.42 19.41
N GLU A 101 0.08 9.56 18.80
CA GLU A 101 0.25 10.86 19.45
C GLU A 101 -0.72 11.03 20.62
N VAL A 102 -1.99 10.61 20.46
CA VAL A 102 -2.96 10.60 21.55
C VAL A 102 -2.48 9.72 22.71
N ARG A 103 -1.97 8.51 22.42
CA ARG A 103 -1.40 7.63 23.45
C ARG A 103 -0.22 8.26 24.17
N CYS A 104 0.71 8.88 23.43
CA CYS A 104 1.87 9.54 24.01
C CYS A 104 1.47 10.71 24.93
N LEU A 105 0.53 11.54 24.49
CA LEU A 105 0.00 12.65 25.29
C LEU A 105 -0.71 12.14 26.54
N VAL A 106 -1.58 11.13 26.42
CA VAL A 106 -2.27 10.54 27.58
C VAL A 106 -1.28 9.92 28.57
N HIS A 107 -0.28 9.18 28.10
CA HIS A 107 0.79 8.65 28.96
C HIS A 107 1.49 9.77 29.72
N LYS A 108 1.90 10.83 29.02
CA LYS A 108 2.60 11.97 29.62
C LYS A 108 1.75 12.67 30.68
N GLU A 109 0.47 12.90 30.41
CA GLU A 109 -0.43 13.56 31.36
C GLU A 109 -0.78 12.65 32.55
N LEU A 110 -0.95 11.35 32.36
CA LEU A 110 -1.27 10.41 33.44
C LEU A 110 -0.03 9.97 34.24
N ASP A 111 1.17 10.12 33.70
CA ASP A 111 2.43 9.95 34.43
C ASP A 111 2.83 11.23 35.20
N ASP A 112 2.15 12.35 34.93
CA ASP A 112 2.34 13.59 35.66
C ASP A 112 1.84 13.47 37.11
N LYS A 113 2.70 13.90 38.04
CA LYS A 113 2.46 13.76 39.47
C LYS A 113 1.25 14.57 39.93
N ASP A 114 1.11 15.80 39.44
CA ASP A 114 0.04 16.70 39.88
C ASP A 114 -1.32 16.24 39.36
N VAL A 115 -1.38 15.72 38.13
CA VAL A 115 -2.58 15.09 37.57
C VAL A 115 -2.99 13.86 38.39
N LEU A 116 -2.05 12.95 38.69
CA LEU A 116 -2.33 11.78 39.54
C LEU A 116 -2.86 12.18 40.92
N ARG A 117 -2.30 13.21 41.55
CA ARG A 117 -2.81 13.74 42.82
C ARG A 117 -4.24 14.26 42.70
N GLN A 118 -4.53 15.03 41.65
CA GLN A 118 -5.88 15.56 41.43
C GLN A 118 -6.90 14.43 41.22
N LEU A 119 -6.53 13.40 40.43
CA LEU A 119 -7.38 12.22 40.22
C LEU A 119 -7.67 11.49 41.53
N ILE A 120 -6.64 11.20 42.33
CA ILE A 120 -6.80 10.53 43.63
C ILE A 120 -7.67 11.37 44.57
N LEU A 121 -7.46 12.70 44.61
CA LEU A 121 -8.25 13.60 45.45
C LEU A 121 -9.73 13.66 45.02
N LEU A 122 -9.99 13.66 43.71
CA LEU A 122 -11.34 13.64 43.15
C LEU A 122 -12.07 12.36 43.57
N ILE A 123 -11.43 11.19 43.39
CA ILE A 123 -11.98 9.89 43.81
C ILE A 123 -12.21 9.86 45.33
N ALA A 124 -11.25 10.36 46.11
CA ALA A 124 -11.34 10.43 47.57
C ALA A 124 -12.42 11.39 48.08
N THR A 125 -12.83 12.38 47.28
CA THR A 125 -13.90 13.30 47.69
C THR A 125 -15.28 12.69 47.45
N ASP A 126 -15.41 11.87 46.41
CA ASP A 126 -16.65 11.22 46.01
C ASP A 126 -16.87 9.85 46.68
N SER A 127 -15.83 9.29 47.31
CA SER A 127 -15.79 7.90 47.79
C SER A 127 -16.87 7.53 48.81
N VAL A 128 -17.24 8.45 49.71
CA VAL A 128 -18.26 8.18 50.75
C VAL A 128 -19.63 7.97 50.11
N GLU A 129 -20.00 8.85 49.18
CA GLU A 129 -21.28 8.77 48.47
C GLU A 129 -21.35 7.48 47.64
N GLN A 130 -20.27 7.14 46.93
CA GLN A 130 -20.21 5.93 46.12
C GLN A 130 -20.26 4.65 46.96
N ILE A 131 -19.55 4.59 48.11
CA ILE A 131 -19.62 3.45 49.03
C ILE A 131 -21.05 3.22 49.52
N HIS A 132 -21.76 4.29 49.88
CA HIS A 132 -23.15 4.20 50.31
C HIS A 132 -24.10 3.83 49.17
N ALA A 133 -23.95 4.43 47.99
CA ALA A 133 -24.80 4.18 46.82
C ALA A 133 -24.69 2.74 46.32
N PHE A 134 -23.48 2.19 46.29
CA PHE A 134 -23.20 0.84 45.80
C PHE A 134 -23.12 -0.22 46.90
N LYS A 135 -23.38 0.13 48.16
CA LYS A 135 -23.26 -0.79 49.33
C LYS A 135 -21.91 -1.49 49.43
N ALA A 136 -20.85 -0.89 48.89
CA ALA A 136 -19.52 -1.46 48.90
C ALA A 136 -18.91 -1.42 50.31
N LYS A 137 -17.95 -2.30 50.60
CA LYS A 137 -17.28 -2.32 51.91
C LYS A 137 -16.21 -1.23 52.02
N ASN A 138 -15.48 -1.04 50.92
CA ASN A 138 -14.40 -0.07 50.79
C ASN A 138 -14.08 0.17 49.31
N ILE A 139 -13.38 1.27 49.02
CA ILE A 139 -12.82 1.55 47.69
C ILE A 139 -11.33 1.20 47.70
N GLU A 140 -10.89 0.44 46.71
CA GLU A 140 -9.48 0.09 46.51
C GLU A 140 -8.90 0.84 45.31
N ILE A 141 -7.84 1.63 45.54
CA ILE A 141 -7.10 2.32 44.48
C ILE A 141 -5.81 1.55 44.18
N GLN A 142 -5.63 1.14 42.93
CA GLN A 142 -4.43 0.51 42.41
C GLN A 142 -3.55 1.56 41.73
N LEU A 143 -2.30 1.67 42.21
CA LEU A 143 -1.30 2.59 41.68
C LEU A 143 -0.25 1.88 40.80
N PRO A 144 0.34 2.58 39.83
CA PRO A 144 1.50 2.10 39.07
C PRO A 144 2.69 1.83 39.98
N GLN A 145 3.53 0.86 39.60
CA GLN A 145 4.75 0.51 40.30
C GLN A 145 5.88 1.54 40.04
N LYS A 146 5.68 2.82 40.40
CA LYS A 146 6.79 3.77 40.61
C LYS A 146 6.98 3.97 42.11
N VAL A 147 7.44 2.92 42.77
CA VAL A 147 7.68 2.93 44.21
C VAL A 147 9.18 3.02 44.43
N LEU A 148 9.61 4.08 45.13
CA LEU A 148 10.88 4.09 45.84
C LEU A 148 10.84 2.93 46.84
N ASP A 149 11.69 1.91 46.65
CA ASP A 149 11.68 0.74 47.52
C ASP A 149 12.05 1.15 48.96
N PHE A 150 11.49 0.46 49.96
CA PHE A 150 11.76 0.76 51.38
C PHE A 150 13.25 0.65 51.70
N ASP A 151 13.95 -0.29 51.06
CA ASP A 151 15.40 -0.42 51.19
C ASP A 151 16.18 0.70 50.48
N GLU A 152 15.64 1.29 49.41
CA GLU A 152 16.22 2.46 48.74
C GLU A 152 16.02 3.74 49.55
N ILE A 153 14.85 3.89 50.17
CA ILE A 153 14.52 4.97 51.11
C ILE A 153 15.43 4.91 52.34
N ARG A 154 15.66 3.69 52.88
CA ARG A 154 16.55 3.50 54.03
C ARG A 154 18.00 3.85 53.72
N LYS A 155 18.46 3.57 52.50
CA LYS A 155 19.81 3.89 52.04
C LYS A 155 19.99 5.38 51.73
N ASN A 156 18.96 6.04 51.23
CA ASN A 156 18.99 7.45 50.85
C ASN A 156 17.76 8.21 51.42
N PRO A 157 17.80 8.62 52.70
CA PRO A 157 16.68 9.31 53.35
C PRO A 157 16.28 10.64 52.68
N GLU A 158 17.19 11.27 51.94
CA GLU A 158 16.94 12.50 51.18
C GLU A 158 15.96 12.29 50.01
N LEU A 159 15.80 11.05 49.52
CA LEU A 159 14.81 10.73 48.48
C LEU A 159 13.38 10.96 48.98
N LEU A 160 13.13 10.81 50.30
CA LEU A 160 11.85 11.12 50.93
C LEU A 160 11.56 12.62 51.01
N GLU A 161 12.55 13.49 50.97
CA GLU A 161 12.30 14.94 50.97
C GLU A 161 11.76 15.42 49.62
N LYS A 162 12.11 14.71 48.54
CA LYS A 162 11.63 14.94 47.18
C LYS A 162 10.47 14.01 46.80
N ASP A 163 10.05 13.13 47.70
CA ASP A 163 9.01 12.14 47.44
C ASP A 163 7.61 12.76 47.59
N PHE A 164 6.91 12.78 46.46
CA PHE A 164 5.55 13.27 46.31
C PHE A 164 4.53 12.42 47.07
N LEU A 165 4.79 11.11 47.22
CA LEU A 165 3.92 10.20 47.96
C LEU A 165 3.92 10.51 49.46
N LYS A 166 5.02 11.04 50.03
CA LYS A 166 5.10 11.40 51.46
C LYS A 166 4.08 12.46 51.86
N THR A 167 3.93 13.52 51.07
CA THR A 167 2.95 14.60 51.33
C THR A 167 1.53 14.11 51.08
N MET A 168 1.35 13.26 50.07
CA MET A 168 0.06 12.68 49.74
C MET A 168 -0.45 11.70 50.82
N VAL A 169 0.41 10.80 51.31
CA VAL A 169 0.12 9.87 52.41
C VAL A 169 -0.26 10.64 53.68
N LYS A 170 0.38 11.78 53.97
CA LYS A 170 -0.01 12.63 55.11
C LYS A 170 -1.38 13.30 54.95
N CYS A 171 -1.75 13.75 53.76
CA CYS A 171 -3.08 14.32 53.49
C CYS A 171 -4.18 13.25 53.42
N LEU A 172 -3.86 12.06 52.91
CA LEU A 172 -4.78 10.95 52.69
C LEU A 172 -5.04 10.14 53.96
N THR A 173 -4.04 9.90 54.82
CA THR A 173 -4.23 9.08 56.04
C THR A 173 -5.27 9.65 57.01
N GLY A 174 -5.48 10.97 57.03
CA GLY A 174 -6.58 11.57 57.79
C GLY A 174 -7.98 11.27 57.22
N ARG A 175 -8.15 11.24 55.89
CA ARG A 175 -9.44 11.06 55.21
C ARG A 175 -9.76 9.59 54.89
N MET A 176 -8.80 8.85 54.33
CA MET A 176 -8.96 7.44 53.93
C MET A 176 -9.30 6.48 55.08
N LEU A 177 -8.81 6.76 56.31
CA LEU A 177 -9.15 5.97 57.50
C LEU A 177 -10.59 6.21 57.99
N ARG A 178 -11.19 7.36 57.65
CA ARG A 178 -12.58 7.70 58.02
C ARG A 178 -13.59 7.28 56.95
N GLU A 179 -13.13 7.13 55.71
CA GLU A 179 -13.99 6.99 54.51
C GLU A 179 -13.88 5.59 53.85
N GLY A 180 -13.20 4.64 54.48
CA GLY A 180 -13.16 3.24 54.02
C GLY A 180 -12.43 3.06 52.70
N MET A 181 -11.23 3.61 52.54
CA MET A 181 -10.42 3.43 51.34
C MET A 181 -9.12 2.65 51.61
N SER A 182 -8.68 1.83 50.65
CA SER A 182 -7.41 1.09 50.68
C SER A 182 -6.61 1.31 49.40
N MET A 183 -5.28 1.22 49.48
CA MET A 183 -4.39 1.38 48.33
C MET A 183 -3.54 0.12 48.13
N ARG A 184 -3.38 -0.30 46.87
CA ARG A 184 -2.47 -1.38 46.48
C ARG A 184 -1.58 -0.93 45.34
N VAL A 185 -0.38 -1.48 45.28
CA VAL A 185 0.51 -1.31 44.13
C VAL A 185 0.26 -2.46 43.17
N ASN A 186 0.01 -2.15 41.90
CA ASN A 186 -0.09 -3.19 40.88
C ASN A 186 1.31 -3.71 40.54
N GLN A 187 1.64 -4.92 40.99
CA GLN A 187 2.95 -5.56 40.74
C GLN A 187 3.04 -6.25 39.36
N GLN A 188 1.92 -6.36 38.64
CA GLN A 188 1.86 -7.10 37.37
C GLN A 188 2.11 -6.19 36.16
N GLU A 189 1.90 -4.88 36.27
CA GLU A 189 1.99 -3.91 35.18
C GLU A 189 3.03 -2.82 35.50
N ASN A 190 4.29 -3.13 35.24
CA ASN A 190 5.43 -2.35 35.73
C ASN A 190 5.67 -1.00 34.99
N LYS A 191 4.81 -0.60 34.04
CA LYS A 191 5.05 0.57 33.15
C LYS A 191 3.82 1.36 32.70
N ILE A 192 2.62 1.02 33.17
CA ILE A 192 1.38 1.66 32.74
C ILE A 192 1.11 2.88 33.62
N ALA A 193 0.91 4.06 33.03
CA ALA A 193 0.52 5.26 33.77
C ALA A 193 -0.99 5.27 34.07
N GLY A 194 -1.40 6.07 35.05
CA GLY A 194 -2.79 6.18 35.51
C GLY A 194 -3.11 5.30 36.70
N ILE A 195 -4.40 5.12 36.99
CA ILE A 195 -4.88 4.42 38.20
C ILE A 195 -6.09 3.55 37.88
N ARG A 196 -6.31 2.50 38.69
CA ARG A 196 -7.53 1.69 38.61
C ARG A 196 -8.22 1.71 39.97
N VAL A 197 -9.53 1.92 39.98
CA VAL A 197 -10.33 2.00 41.20
C VAL A 197 -11.33 0.86 41.20
N HIS A 198 -11.38 0.11 42.30
CA HIS A 198 -12.27 -1.03 42.48
C HIS A 198 -13.17 -0.79 43.69
N LEU A 199 -14.46 -1.12 43.55
CA LEU A 199 -15.35 -1.19 44.70
C LEU A 199 -15.30 -2.62 45.24
N VAL A 200 -14.83 -2.79 46.48
CA VAL A 200 -14.63 -4.12 47.05
C VAL A 200 -15.98 -4.81 47.31
N ASN A 201 -16.07 -6.06 46.87
CA ASN A 201 -17.27 -6.92 46.81
C ASN A 201 -18.27 -6.60 45.69
N GLU A 202 -17.97 -5.60 44.86
CA GLU A 202 -18.76 -5.27 43.68
C GLU A 202 -17.93 -5.53 42.41
N GLU A 203 -18.59 -5.81 41.28
CA GLU A 203 -17.93 -5.98 39.98
C GLU A 203 -17.69 -4.63 39.26
N ILE A 204 -17.56 -3.54 40.02
CA ILE A 204 -17.41 -2.19 39.49
C ILE A 204 -15.93 -1.80 39.52
N VAL A 205 -15.39 -1.56 38.33
CA VAL A 205 -14.02 -1.09 38.10
C VAL A 205 -14.05 0.18 37.29
N LEU A 206 -13.47 1.25 37.84
CA LEU A 206 -13.17 2.46 37.10
C LEU A 206 -11.70 2.40 36.67
N ASP A 207 -11.50 2.19 35.37
CA ASP A 207 -10.17 2.11 34.77
C ASP A 207 -9.76 3.47 34.18
N LEU A 208 -8.78 4.12 34.82
CA LEU A 208 -8.18 5.39 34.40
C LEU A 208 -6.71 5.18 34.00
N THR A 209 -6.38 4.00 33.47
CA THR A 209 -5.06 3.73 32.87
C THR A 209 -4.90 4.42 31.53
N GLU A 210 -3.64 4.62 31.10
CA GLU A 210 -3.34 5.22 29.80
C GLU A 210 -3.98 4.46 28.62
N ASP A 211 -4.08 3.13 28.69
CA ASP A 211 -4.70 2.33 27.65
C ASP A 211 -6.21 2.55 27.58
N ALA A 212 -6.89 2.57 28.73
CA ALA A 212 -8.32 2.79 28.81
C ALA A 212 -8.70 4.21 28.34
N VAL A 213 -8.01 5.22 28.86
CA VAL A 213 -8.26 6.63 28.53
C VAL A 213 -7.90 6.93 27.08
N SER A 214 -6.75 6.47 26.59
CA SER A 214 -6.37 6.68 25.19
C SER A 214 -7.34 6.00 24.24
N SER A 215 -7.75 4.75 24.52
CA SER A 215 -8.71 4.02 23.69
C SER A 215 -10.07 4.73 23.63
N LEU A 216 -10.54 5.25 24.76
CA LEU A 216 -11.77 6.04 24.82
C LEU A 216 -11.65 7.32 23.99
N LEU A 217 -10.58 8.09 24.17
CA LEU A 217 -10.35 9.32 23.41
C LEU A 217 -10.21 9.05 21.91
N ILE A 218 -9.43 8.05 21.51
CA ILE A 218 -9.28 7.63 20.11
C ILE A 218 -10.64 7.26 19.50
N LYS A 219 -11.46 6.47 20.21
CA LYS A 219 -12.80 6.08 19.75
C LYS A 219 -13.69 7.29 19.42
N HIS A 220 -13.55 8.38 20.17
CA HIS A 220 -14.30 9.61 19.93
C HIS A 220 -13.63 10.56 18.94
N MET A 221 -12.30 10.68 18.95
CA MET A 221 -11.57 11.66 18.15
C MET A 221 -11.26 11.16 16.73
N GLN A 222 -11.01 9.86 16.55
CA GLN A 222 -10.65 9.29 15.25
C GLN A 222 -11.71 9.52 14.16
N PRO A 223 -13.03 9.38 14.41
CA PRO A 223 -14.06 9.72 13.41
C PRO A 223 -14.01 11.19 12.98
N ARG A 224 -13.76 12.10 13.92
CA ARG A 224 -13.64 13.55 13.66
C ARG A 224 -12.37 13.88 12.90
N PHE A 225 -11.25 13.26 13.28
CA PHE A 225 -9.99 13.38 12.55
C PHE A 225 -10.11 12.87 11.11
N ARG A 226 -10.81 11.75 10.90
CA ARG A 226 -11.13 11.26 9.55
C ARG A 226 -11.97 12.27 8.76
N ALA A 227 -13.00 12.85 9.38
CA ALA A 227 -13.82 13.87 8.75
C ALA A 227 -13.01 15.12 8.36
N LEU A 228 -12.03 15.53 9.18
CA LEU A 228 -11.10 16.62 8.85
C LEU A 228 -10.24 16.26 7.63
N LEU A 229 -9.66 15.07 7.58
CA LEU A 229 -8.85 14.60 6.45
C LEU A 229 -9.65 14.47 5.15
N GLU A 230 -10.95 14.21 5.24
CA GLU A 230 -11.86 14.12 4.09
C GLU A 230 -12.44 15.48 3.68
N GLY A 231 -12.10 16.56 4.39
CA GLY A 231 -12.60 17.91 4.11
C GLY A 231 -14.10 18.07 4.38
N LEU A 232 -14.69 17.20 5.22
CA LEU A 232 -16.11 17.24 5.59
C LEU A 232 -16.41 18.26 6.69
N LEU A 233 -15.38 18.76 7.35
CA LEU A 233 -15.44 19.84 8.33
C LEU A 233 -14.90 21.10 7.64
N GLN A 234 -15.83 21.90 7.09
CA GLN A 234 -15.58 23.25 6.58
C GLN A 234 -15.80 24.28 7.68
#